data_AF-R6D4H3-F1
#
_entry.id   AF-R6D4H3-F1
#
_cell.length_a   1.000
_cell.length_b   1.000
_cell.length_c   1.000
_cell.angle_alpha   90.00
_cell.angle_beta   90.00
_cell.angle_gamma   90.00
#
_symmetry.space_group_name_H-M   'P 1'
#
loop_
_entity.id
_entity.type
_entity.pdbx_description
1 polymer ?
#
loop_
_entity_poly.entity_id
_entity_poly.type
_entity_poly.pdbx_seq_one_letter_code
_entity_poly.pdbx_strand_id
1 'polypeptide(L)'
;MKNLRGLFSRVFSAAAAAVIAAGCALSAYAADTSDVELDTSEAISVGNWGTSAKYQYDTFDTTRMTKDSEIKVDFSMDTEANKLSSSPIELVFQSWESPDTSMAQPDGSVWAKVSAAEFDKTTAVFKYNDIVKAYGTDNFEKVSCICFTATDVADITVKKVTVTNCTEKGSHYVDKEEQKEQNKNNMIFTIIGIVAGIVIAVVIIVVIMNKKSSSAYDVASGEFVSKKDTKN
;
A
#
# COMPACT_ATOMS: atom_id res chain seq x y z
N MET A 1 -3.75 -65.82 20.25
CA MET A 1 -3.06 -64.59 19.80
C MET A 1 -3.42 -64.22 18.35
N LYS A 2 -4.70 -63.93 18.04
CA LYS A 2 -5.15 -63.56 16.68
C LYS A 2 -5.83 -62.19 16.57
N ASN A 3 -6.03 -61.45 17.67
CA ASN A 3 -6.85 -60.23 17.65
C ASN A 3 -6.13 -58.93 18.07
N LEU A 4 -4.79 -58.89 18.05
CA LEU A 4 -4.05 -57.65 18.41
C LEU A 4 -3.37 -56.95 17.21
N ARG A 5 -3.22 -57.62 16.06
CA ARG A 5 -2.59 -57.03 14.87
C ARG A 5 -3.56 -56.25 13.98
N GLY A 6 -4.85 -56.55 14.02
CA GLY A 6 -5.88 -55.84 13.24
C GLY A 6 -6.38 -54.54 13.87
N LEU A 7 -6.15 -54.34 15.17
CA LEU A 7 -6.55 -53.12 15.87
C LEU A 7 -5.50 -52.00 15.70
N PHE A 8 -4.21 -52.35 15.61
CA PHE A 8 -3.13 -51.39 15.40
C PHE A 8 -3.04 -50.85 13.95
N SER A 9 -3.53 -51.58 12.93
CA SER A 9 -3.53 -51.06 11.55
C SER A 9 -4.69 -50.12 11.24
N ARG A 10 -5.82 -50.24 11.95
CA ARG A 10 -7.02 -49.41 11.71
C ARG A 10 -7.03 -48.08 12.45
N VAL A 11 -6.19 -47.91 13.47
CA VAL A 11 -6.07 -46.65 14.22
C VAL A 11 -5.12 -45.66 13.53
N PHE A 12 -4.15 -46.12 12.73
CA PHE A 12 -3.25 -45.22 11.99
C PHE A 12 -3.83 -44.70 10.66
N SER A 13 -4.76 -45.41 10.03
CA SER A 13 -5.37 -44.94 8.77
C SER A 13 -6.53 -43.96 8.97
N ALA A 14 -7.14 -43.90 10.16
CA ALA A 14 -8.22 -42.95 10.45
C ALA A 14 -7.70 -41.59 10.99
N ALA A 15 -6.53 -41.58 11.63
CA ALA A 15 -5.92 -40.34 12.12
C ALA A 15 -5.34 -39.48 10.97
N ALA A 16 -4.81 -40.08 9.91
CA ALA A 16 -4.27 -39.33 8.77
C ALA A 16 -5.38 -38.65 7.93
N ALA A 17 -6.57 -39.27 7.80
CA ALA A 17 -7.69 -38.65 7.09
C ALA A 17 -8.36 -37.53 7.91
N ALA A 18 -8.43 -37.66 9.24
CA ALA A 18 -8.96 -36.60 10.11
C ALA A 18 -8.03 -35.39 10.21
N VAL A 19 -6.70 -35.56 10.09
CA VAL A 19 -5.75 -34.43 10.03
C VAL A 19 -5.81 -33.70 8.68
N ILE A 20 -6.11 -34.39 7.58
CA ILE A 20 -6.28 -33.74 6.27
C ILE A 20 -7.67 -33.07 6.17
N ALA A 21 -8.72 -33.65 6.73
CA ALA A 21 -10.07 -33.06 6.71
C ALA A 21 -10.27 -31.93 7.75
N ALA A 22 -9.53 -31.94 8.87
CA ALA A 22 -9.50 -30.83 9.82
C ALA A 22 -8.57 -29.68 9.40
N GLY A 23 -7.72 -29.89 8.38
CA GLY A 23 -6.92 -28.84 7.74
C GLY A 23 -7.72 -27.88 6.86
N CYS A 24 -9.01 -28.16 6.61
CA CYS A 24 -9.94 -27.20 6.01
C CYS A 24 -10.56 -26.24 7.04
N ALA A 25 -10.14 -26.28 8.31
CA ALA A 25 -10.24 -25.10 9.14
C ALA A 25 -9.23 -24.09 8.57
N LEU A 26 -9.68 -23.30 7.60
CA LEU A 26 -9.07 -22.04 7.21
C LEU A 26 -8.70 -21.35 8.52
N SER A 27 -7.43 -21.41 8.90
CA SER A 27 -6.86 -20.34 9.69
C SER A 27 -7.03 -19.13 8.78
N ALA A 28 -8.12 -18.40 8.97
CA ALA A 28 -8.18 -17.00 8.62
C ALA A 28 -7.03 -16.40 9.42
N TYR A 29 -5.85 -16.37 8.80
CA TYR A 29 -4.84 -15.41 9.17
C TYR A 29 -5.60 -14.11 9.03
N ALA A 30 -6.01 -13.52 10.15
CA ALA A 30 -6.51 -12.16 10.13
C ALA A 30 -5.33 -11.39 9.56
N ALA A 31 -5.38 -11.08 8.27
CA ALA A 31 -4.43 -10.15 7.70
C ALA A 31 -4.53 -8.91 8.59
N ASP A 32 -3.42 -8.47 9.15
CA ASP A 32 -3.40 -7.23 9.90
C ASP A 32 -3.88 -6.15 8.93
N THR A 33 -5.10 -5.68 9.14
CA THR A 33 -5.70 -4.65 8.33
C THR A 33 -5.56 -3.32 9.04
N SER A 34 -5.38 -2.27 8.25
CA SER A 34 -5.31 -0.90 8.73
C SER A 34 -6.04 0.02 7.77
N ASP A 35 -6.47 1.16 8.29
CA ASP A 35 -6.98 2.23 7.46
C ASP A 35 -5.81 2.95 6.78
N VAL A 36 -6.04 3.41 5.54
CA VAL A 36 -5.08 4.18 4.76
C VAL A 36 -5.67 5.56 4.53
N GLU A 37 -4.98 6.60 5.00
CA GLU A 37 -5.30 7.99 4.65
C GLU A 37 -4.52 8.39 3.40
N LEU A 38 -5.21 8.96 2.41
CA LEU A 38 -4.59 9.44 1.18
C LEU A 38 -4.32 10.95 1.28
N ASP A 39 -3.22 11.40 0.71
CA ASP A 39 -2.83 12.82 0.74
C ASP A 39 -3.73 13.67 -0.16
N THR A 40 -4.47 14.58 0.46
CA THR A 40 -5.40 15.50 -0.23
C THR A 40 -4.81 16.91 -0.40
N SER A 41 -3.51 17.10 -0.20
CA SER A 41 -2.84 18.42 -0.31
C SER A 41 -3.00 19.06 -1.69
N GLU A 42 -3.05 18.25 -2.74
CA GLU A 42 -3.21 18.66 -4.13
C GLU A 42 -4.68 18.68 -4.60
N ALA A 43 -5.64 18.48 -3.70
CA ALA A 43 -7.06 18.48 -4.06
C ALA A 43 -7.55 19.89 -4.43
N ILE A 44 -8.28 19.97 -5.56
CA ILE A 44 -8.76 21.25 -6.12
C ILE A 44 -10.28 21.36 -6.09
N SER A 45 -10.79 22.59 -6.09
CA SER A 45 -12.22 22.85 -6.25
C SER A 45 -12.64 22.62 -7.70
N VAL A 46 -13.66 21.79 -7.90
CA VAL A 46 -14.17 21.41 -9.23
C VAL A 46 -15.68 21.25 -9.20
N GLY A 47 -16.31 21.64 -10.31
CA GLY A 47 -17.70 21.31 -10.62
C GLY A 47 -17.80 20.55 -11.94
N ASN A 48 -19.03 20.30 -12.40
CA ASN A 48 -19.32 19.80 -13.75
C ASN A 48 -18.50 18.57 -14.17
N TRP A 49 -18.51 17.51 -13.36
CA TRP A 49 -17.79 16.26 -13.67
C TRP A 49 -16.26 16.39 -13.66
N GLY A 50 -15.73 17.47 -13.09
CA GLY A 50 -14.30 17.63 -12.82
C GLY A 50 -13.82 16.75 -11.66
N THR A 51 -12.54 16.37 -11.68
CA THR A 51 -11.91 15.53 -10.64
C THR A 51 -11.18 16.39 -9.63
N SER A 52 -11.58 16.29 -8.36
CA SER A 52 -11.01 17.06 -7.25
C SER A 52 -9.72 16.44 -6.75
N ALA A 53 -9.70 15.11 -6.61
CA ALA A 53 -8.54 14.33 -6.20
C ALA A 53 -8.43 13.05 -7.04
N LYS A 54 -7.21 12.66 -7.38
CA LYS A 54 -6.90 11.47 -8.18
C LYS A 54 -5.70 10.76 -7.57
N TYR A 55 -5.82 9.45 -7.42
CA TYR A 55 -4.75 8.59 -6.91
C TYR A 55 -4.46 7.49 -7.91
N GLN A 56 -3.23 7.45 -8.41
CA GLN A 56 -2.75 6.39 -9.28
C GLN A 56 -2.49 5.12 -8.44
N TYR A 57 -2.39 3.96 -9.10
CA TYR A 57 -2.16 2.68 -8.42
C TYR A 57 -0.89 2.65 -7.55
N ASP A 58 0.13 3.43 -7.93
CA ASP A 58 1.38 3.56 -7.18
C ASP A 58 1.24 4.38 -5.90
N THR A 59 0.21 5.21 -5.82
CA THR A 59 -0.15 6.02 -4.65
C THR A 59 -1.11 5.24 -3.74
N PHE A 60 -2.09 4.56 -4.33
CA PHE A 60 -2.95 3.63 -3.62
C PHE A 60 -3.28 2.40 -4.47
N ASP A 61 -2.72 1.26 -4.06
CA ASP A 61 -3.04 -0.04 -4.65
C ASP A 61 -4.40 -0.53 -4.15
N THR A 62 -5.40 -0.47 -5.01
CA THR A 62 -6.79 -0.88 -4.71
C THR A 62 -6.95 -2.37 -4.43
N THR A 63 -5.98 -3.21 -4.81
CA THR A 63 -5.98 -4.64 -4.44
C THR A 63 -5.73 -4.87 -2.95
N ARG A 64 -5.30 -3.83 -2.23
CA ARG A 64 -5.21 -3.86 -0.76
C ARG A 64 -6.58 -3.82 -0.09
N MET A 65 -7.62 -3.39 -0.79
CA MET A 65 -8.97 -3.34 -0.24
C MET A 65 -9.48 -4.76 0.04
N THR A 66 -10.17 -4.91 1.16
CA THR A 66 -10.88 -6.15 1.51
C THR A 66 -12.36 -5.98 1.25
N LYS A 67 -13.12 -7.08 1.30
CA LYS A 67 -14.58 -7.05 1.17
C LYS A 67 -15.30 -6.16 2.19
N ASP A 68 -14.66 -5.87 3.33
CA ASP A 68 -15.21 -5.03 4.40
C ASP A 68 -14.67 -3.58 4.32
N SER A 69 -13.87 -3.25 3.29
CA SER A 69 -13.38 -1.89 3.06
C SER A 69 -14.50 -0.93 2.68
N GLU A 70 -14.36 0.31 3.15
CA GLU A 70 -15.15 1.46 2.74
C GLU A 70 -14.18 2.58 2.35
N ILE A 71 -14.55 3.37 1.35
CA ILE A 71 -13.85 4.62 1.04
C ILE A 71 -14.68 5.76 1.62
N LYS A 72 -14.12 6.47 2.59
CA LYS A 72 -14.74 7.61 3.28
C LYS A 72 -14.08 8.89 2.83
N VAL A 73 -14.88 9.88 2.49
CA VAL A 73 -14.41 11.14 1.94
C VAL A 73 -15.03 12.29 2.71
N ASP A 74 -14.19 13.18 3.22
CA ASP A 74 -14.63 14.50 3.67
C ASP A 74 -14.36 15.50 2.55
N PHE A 75 -15.30 16.40 2.29
CA PHE A 75 -15.19 17.42 1.27
C PHE A 75 -15.88 18.72 1.71
N SER A 76 -15.49 19.83 1.07
CA SER A 76 -16.25 21.09 1.12
C SER A 76 -17.02 21.27 -0.17
N MET A 77 -18.15 21.98 -0.14
CA MET A 77 -18.91 22.34 -1.33
C MET A 77 -19.36 23.80 -1.32
N ASP A 78 -19.48 24.41 -2.50
CA ASP A 78 -19.97 25.78 -2.68
C ASP A 78 -21.48 25.77 -3.01
N THR A 79 -22.31 25.25 -2.11
CA THR A 79 -23.78 25.21 -2.32
C THR A 79 -24.56 25.58 -1.07
N GLU A 80 -25.58 26.42 -1.26
CA GLU A 80 -26.54 26.79 -0.21
C GLU A 80 -27.27 25.56 0.34
N ALA A 81 -27.38 25.51 1.67
CA ALA A 81 -27.52 24.32 2.50
C ALA A 81 -28.74 23.39 2.28
N ASN A 82 -29.64 23.59 1.31
CA ASN A 82 -31.01 23.05 1.44
C ASN A 82 -31.55 22.12 0.35
N LYS A 83 -30.82 21.71 -0.70
CA LYS A 83 -31.33 20.68 -1.65
C LYS A 83 -30.23 19.86 -2.34
N LEU A 84 -29.60 18.92 -1.63
CA LEU A 84 -28.94 17.81 -2.33
C LEU A 84 -30.02 16.86 -2.85
N SER A 85 -30.22 16.82 -4.17
CA SER A 85 -31.12 15.87 -4.83
C SER A 85 -30.45 14.50 -5.05
N SER A 86 -29.12 14.47 -5.05
CA SER A 86 -28.26 13.29 -5.17
C SER A 86 -26.87 13.61 -4.59
N SER A 87 -25.95 12.64 -4.61
CA SER A 87 -24.61 12.86 -4.08
C SER A 87 -23.85 13.94 -4.88
N PRO A 88 -23.18 14.89 -4.24
CA PRO A 88 -22.37 15.92 -4.90
C PRO A 88 -21.04 15.37 -5.45
N ILE A 89 -20.70 14.13 -5.11
CA ILE A 89 -19.43 13.48 -5.42
C ILE A 89 -19.67 12.05 -5.89
N GLU A 90 -18.96 11.65 -6.94
CA GLU A 90 -18.85 10.26 -7.38
C GLU A 90 -17.41 9.77 -7.24
N LEU A 91 -17.27 8.47 -7.00
CA LEU A 91 -16.00 7.77 -7.05
C LEU A 91 -15.89 7.09 -8.42
N VAL A 92 -14.75 7.21 -9.09
CA VAL A 92 -14.53 6.58 -10.39
C VAL A 92 -13.31 5.69 -10.34
N PHE A 93 -13.51 4.39 -10.50
CA PHE A 93 -12.42 3.41 -10.69
C PHE A 93 -12.11 3.33 -12.18
N GLN A 94 -10.88 3.65 -12.55
CA GLN A 94 -10.46 3.74 -13.96
C GLN A 94 -9.34 2.77 -14.27
N SER A 95 -9.42 2.16 -15.46
CA SER A 95 -8.40 1.26 -15.98
C SER A 95 -8.09 1.58 -17.43
N TRP A 96 -6.80 1.51 -17.78
CA TRP A 96 -6.32 1.72 -19.14
C TRP A 96 -6.02 0.41 -19.87
N GLU A 97 -5.84 -0.70 -19.13
CA GLU A 97 -5.21 -1.93 -19.64
C GLU A 97 -6.13 -3.17 -19.71
N SER A 98 -7.32 -3.03 -20.31
CA SER A 98 -8.23 -4.17 -20.58
C SER A 98 -8.37 -5.14 -19.39
N PRO A 99 -8.93 -4.68 -18.26
CA PRO A 99 -9.24 -5.57 -17.14
C PRO A 99 -10.23 -6.66 -17.54
N ASP A 100 -10.16 -7.81 -16.87
CA ASP A 100 -11.12 -8.90 -17.06
C ASP A 100 -12.45 -8.57 -16.37
N THR A 101 -13.25 -7.74 -17.05
CA THR A 101 -14.58 -7.34 -16.60
C THR A 101 -15.50 -7.08 -17.79
N SER A 102 -16.79 -7.37 -17.60
CA SER A 102 -17.83 -7.04 -18.57
C SER A 102 -18.05 -5.53 -18.75
N MET A 103 -17.46 -4.70 -17.88
CA MET A 103 -17.60 -3.24 -17.92
C MET A 103 -16.54 -2.57 -18.81
N ALA A 104 -15.62 -3.35 -19.39
CA ALA A 104 -14.63 -2.84 -20.34
C ALA A 104 -15.30 -2.29 -21.60
N GLN A 105 -14.88 -1.10 -22.01
CA GLN A 105 -15.26 -0.48 -23.27
C GLN A 105 -14.57 -1.17 -24.45
N PRO A 106 -14.98 -0.90 -25.71
CA PRO A 106 -14.35 -1.52 -26.88
C PRO A 106 -12.84 -1.28 -27.02
N ASP A 107 -12.33 -0.19 -26.43
CA ASP A 107 -10.89 0.12 -26.39
C ASP A 107 -10.16 -0.51 -25.20
N GLY A 108 -10.87 -1.29 -24.37
CA GLY A 108 -10.34 -1.95 -23.19
C GLY A 108 -10.27 -1.06 -21.94
N SER A 109 -10.68 0.20 -22.03
CA SER A 109 -10.75 1.07 -20.86
C SER A 109 -11.94 0.72 -19.96
N VAL A 110 -11.85 1.07 -18.68
CA VAL A 110 -12.99 1.03 -17.75
C VAL A 110 -13.11 2.39 -17.08
N TRP A 111 -14.36 2.87 -16.97
CA TRP A 111 -14.75 4.01 -16.14
C TRP A 111 -15.93 3.62 -15.27
N ALA A 112 -15.63 2.96 -14.16
CA ALA A 112 -16.64 2.49 -13.22
C ALA A 112 -17.01 3.62 -12.26
N LYS A 113 -18.12 4.30 -12.56
CA LYS A 113 -18.71 5.34 -11.71
C LYS A 113 -19.49 4.70 -10.57
N VAL A 114 -19.20 5.13 -9.35
CA VAL A 114 -19.80 4.65 -8.11
C VAL A 114 -20.46 5.83 -7.41
N SER A 115 -21.76 5.77 -7.21
CA SER A 115 -22.47 6.74 -6.38
C SER A 115 -22.19 6.46 -4.91
N ALA A 116 -22.12 7.52 -4.09
CA ALA A 116 -21.99 7.35 -2.65
C ALA A 116 -23.20 6.60 -2.09
N ALA A 117 -22.95 5.55 -1.30
CA ALA A 117 -23.98 4.78 -0.62
C ALA A 117 -24.61 5.60 0.51
N GLU A 118 -23.79 6.43 1.17
CA GLU A 118 -24.18 7.34 2.23
C GLU A 118 -23.50 8.68 1.95
N PHE A 119 -24.21 9.80 2.07
CA PHE A 119 -23.63 11.12 1.91
C PHE A 119 -24.44 12.19 2.65
N ASP A 120 -23.74 13.25 3.01
CA ASP A 120 -24.33 14.51 3.44
C ASP A 120 -23.65 15.69 2.73
N LYS A 121 -23.60 16.86 3.37
CA LYS A 121 -23.02 18.08 2.80
C LYS A 121 -21.49 18.13 2.87
N THR A 122 -20.91 17.23 3.64
CA THR A 122 -19.50 17.27 4.00
C THR A 122 -18.83 15.92 3.87
N THR A 123 -19.60 14.83 3.82
CA THR A 123 -19.08 13.48 3.82
C THR A 123 -19.76 12.60 2.77
N ALA A 124 -19.02 11.62 2.27
CA ALA A 124 -19.53 10.54 1.42
C ALA A 124 -18.83 9.22 1.75
N VAL A 125 -19.57 8.12 1.65
CA VAL A 125 -19.09 6.76 1.85
C VAL A 125 -19.39 5.91 0.63
N PHE A 126 -18.37 5.26 0.10
CA PHE A 126 -18.47 4.29 -1.00
C PHE A 126 -18.15 2.89 -0.46
N LYS A 127 -19.09 1.96 -0.63
CA LYS A 127 -18.96 0.59 -0.11
C LYS A 127 -18.29 -0.31 -1.14
N TYR A 128 -17.45 -1.25 -0.67
CA TYR A 128 -16.76 -2.22 -1.52
C TYR A 128 -17.71 -2.92 -2.52
N ASN A 129 -18.86 -3.41 -2.07
CA ASN A 129 -19.80 -4.13 -2.94
C ASN A 129 -20.36 -3.25 -4.07
N ASP A 130 -20.55 -1.95 -3.84
CA ASP A 130 -21.02 -1.02 -4.88
C ASP A 130 -19.92 -0.73 -5.89
N ILE A 131 -18.66 -0.67 -5.43
CA ILE A 131 -17.47 -0.55 -6.28
C ILE A 131 -17.33 -1.80 -7.16
N VAL A 132 -17.38 -3.00 -6.58
CA VAL A 132 -17.33 -4.28 -7.30
C VAL A 132 -18.45 -4.35 -8.35
N LYS A 133 -19.66 -3.96 -7.97
CA LYS A 133 -20.80 -3.97 -8.89
C LYS A 133 -20.61 -3.00 -10.06
N ALA A 134 -20.10 -1.80 -9.80
CA ALA A 134 -19.85 -0.80 -10.84
C ALA A 134 -18.68 -1.19 -11.75
N TYR A 135 -17.64 -1.78 -11.18
CA TYR A 135 -16.45 -2.22 -11.91
C TYR A 135 -16.65 -3.57 -12.62
N GLY A 136 -17.63 -4.37 -12.18
CA GLY A 136 -18.03 -5.66 -12.76
C GLY A 136 -17.26 -6.87 -12.24
N THR A 137 -16.24 -6.66 -11.41
CA THR A 137 -15.41 -7.70 -10.80
C THR A 137 -14.78 -7.18 -9.51
N ASP A 138 -14.37 -8.09 -8.62
CA ASP A 138 -13.57 -7.79 -7.42
C ASP A 138 -12.05 -7.89 -7.69
N ASN A 139 -11.66 -8.30 -8.90
CA ASN A 139 -10.27 -8.25 -9.34
C ASN A 139 -9.86 -6.82 -9.73
N PHE A 140 -9.26 -6.09 -8.78
CA PHE A 140 -8.79 -4.72 -8.99
C PHE A 140 -7.33 -4.61 -9.46
N GLU A 141 -6.68 -5.71 -9.87
CA GLU A 141 -5.25 -5.72 -10.21
C GLU A 141 -4.87 -4.76 -11.36
N LYS A 142 -5.84 -4.33 -12.17
CA LYS A 142 -5.64 -3.42 -13.31
C LYS A 142 -6.34 -2.06 -13.13
N VAL A 143 -6.74 -1.70 -11.91
CA VAL A 143 -7.27 -0.36 -11.62
C VAL A 143 -6.13 0.64 -11.61
N SER A 144 -5.98 1.39 -12.70
CA SER A 144 -4.89 2.33 -12.90
C SER A 144 -4.99 3.56 -11.97
N CYS A 145 -6.22 4.01 -11.67
CA CYS A 145 -6.44 5.08 -10.70
C CYS A 145 -7.86 5.10 -10.14
N ILE A 146 -7.99 5.77 -9.00
CA ILE A 146 -9.28 6.18 -8.43
C ILE A 146 -9.39 7.71 -8.47
N CYS A 147 -10.58 8.19 -8.83
CA CYS A 147 -10.87 9.62 -8.94
C CYS A 147 -12.08 9.98 -8.08
N PHE A 148 -11.99 11.12 -7.40
CA PHE A 148 -13.08 11.73 -6.67
C PHE A 148 -13.59 12.92 -7.47
N THR A 149 -14.75 12.74 -8.09
CA THR A 149 -15.26 13.60 -9.15
C THR A 149 -16.53 14.32 -8.69
N ALA A 150 -16.63 15.62 -8.93
CA ALA A 150 -17.85 16.38 -8.70
C ALA A 150 -18.97 15.86 -9.61
N THR A 151 -20.20 15.81 -9.12
CA THR A 151 -21.37 15.63 -9.99
C THR A 151 -21.85 16.98 -10.53
N ASP A 152 -23.00 17.01 -11.19
CA ASP A 152 -23.67 18.23 -11.62
C ASP A 152 -24.44 18.96 -10.48
N VAL A 153 -24.35 18.44 -9.25
CA VAL A 153 -25.07 18.97 -8.09
C VAL A 153 -24.37 20.17 -7.46
N ALA A 154 -23.05 20.12 -7.31
CA ALA A 154 -22.27 21.13 -6.60
C ALA A 154 -20.80 21.07 -6.99
N ASP A 155 -20.14 22.21 -6.89
CA ASP A 155 -18.68 22.27 -6.88
C ASP A 155 -18.16 21.73 -5.54
N ILE A 156 -17.17 20.84 -5.58
CA ILE A 156 -16.58 20.20 -4.40
C ILE A 156 -15.07 20.35 -4.36
N THR A 157 -14.51 20.33 -3.15
CA THR A 157 -13.08 20.12 -2.90
C THR A 157 -12.91 19.01 -1.87
N VAL A 158 -12.22 17.94 -2.23
CA VAL A 158 -11.87 16.86 -1.30
C VAL A 158 -10.91 17.38 -0.22
N LYS A 159 -11.17 17.02 1.04
CA LYS A 159 -10.41 17.46 2.22
C LYS A 159 -9.78 16.31 3.00
N LYS A 160 -10.37 15.12 2.93
CA LYS A 160 -9.82 13.90 3.52
C LYS A 160 -10.31 12.69 2.75
N VAL A 161 -9.46 11.69 2.57
CA VAL A 161 -9.85 10.38 2.06
C VAL A 161 -9.26 9.31 2.97
N THR A 162 -10.11 8.38 3.41
CA THR A 162 -9.71 7.21 4.19
C THR A 162 -10.26 5.96 3.53
N VAL A 163 -9.37 5.01 3.20
CA VAL A 163 -9.76 3.67 2.75
C VAL A 163 -9.60 2.70 3.91
N THR A 164 -10.71 2.15 4.39
CA THR A 164 -10.69 1.33 5.61
C THR A 164 -10.30 -0.10 5.34
N ASN A 165 -9.86 -0.80 6.38
CA ASN A 165 -9.67 -2.26 6.39
C ASN A 165 -8.81 -2.77 5.22
N CYS A 166 -7.70 -2.09 4.93
CA CYS A 166 -6.77 -2.48 3.87
C CYS A 166 -5.72 -3.44 4.39
N THR A 167 -5.30 -4.39 3.56
CA THR A 167 -4.11 -5.20 3.82
C THR A 167 -2.83 -4.35 3.70
N GLU A 168 -1.75 -4.81 4.33
CA GLU A 168 -0.44 -4.16 4.22
C GLU A 168 0.11 -4.15 2.79
N LYS A 169 -0.05 -5.27 2.07
CA LYS A 169 0.46 -5.47 0.71
C LYS A 169 -0.67 -5.74 -0.27
N GLY A 170 -0.59 -5.14 -1.44
CA GLY A 170 -1.45 -5.46 -2.57
C GLY A 170 -0.74 -6.35 -3.59
N SER A 171 -1.47 -6.64 -4.66
CA SER A 171 -1.12 -7.49 -5.78
C SER A 171 -1.43 -6.79 -7.12
N HIS A 172 -1.25 -5.47 -7.21
CA HIS A 172 -1.43 -4.76 -8.48
C HIS A 172 -0.63 -5.41 -9.62
N TYR A 173 -1.24 -5.51 -10.78
CA TYR A 173 -0.57 -5.95 -11.99
C TYR A 173 0.35 -4.83 -12.48
N VAL A 174 1.64 -5.11 -12.57
CA VAL A 174 2.63 -4.23 -13.19
C VAL A 174 3.20 -4.99 -14.38
N ASP A 175 3.24 -4.38 -15.56
CA ASP A 175 3.78 -5.05 -16.75
C ASP A 175 5.25 -5.47 -16.49
N LYS A 176 5.64 -6.61 -17.06
CA LYS A 176 6.95 -7.25 -16.87
C LYS A 176 8.12 -6.35 -17.28
N GLU A 177 7.91 -5.40 -18.20
CA GLU A 177 8.93 -4.41 -18.58
C GLU A 177 9.11 -3.33 -17.51
N GLU A 178 8.00 -2.81 -16.97
CA GLU A 178 8.02 -1.85 -15.86
C GLU A 178 8.55 -2.49 -14.56
N GLN A 179 8.20 -3.76 -14.29
CA GLN A 179 8.78 -4.52 -13.17
C GLN A 179 10.31 -4.70 -13.30
N LYS A 180 10.83 -4.91 -14.52
CA LYS A 180 12.28 -5.01 -14.77
C LYS A 180 12.97 -3.68 -14.51
N GLU A 181 12.34 -2.56 -14.86
CA GLU A 181 12.89 -1.23 -14.61
C GLU A 181 12.87 -0.86 -13.13
N GLN A 182 11.77 -1.10 -12.42
CA GLN A 182 11.72 -0.94 -10.97
C GLN A 182 12.74 -1.82 -10.24
N ASN A 183 12.86 -3.10 -10.61
CA ASN A 183 13.87 -3.98 -10.00
C ASN A 183 15.31 -3.51 -10.24
N LYS A 184 15.60 -2.95 -11.43
CA LYS A 184 16.90 -2.32 -11.69
C LYS A 184 17.14 -1.13 -10.77
N ASN A 185 16.16 -0.25 -10.61
CA ASN A 185 16.29 0.94 -9.76
C ASN A 185 16.45 0.58 -8.27
N ASN A 186 15.66 -0.38 -7.77
CA ASN A 186 15.75 -0.87 -6.39
C ASN A 186 17.10 -1.54 -6.11
N MET A 187 17.66 -2.27 -7.09
CA MET A 187 19.00 -2.85 -7.00
C MET A 187 20.08 -1.75 -6.97
N ILE A 188 19.94 -0.69 -7.78
CA ILE A 188 20.87 0.45 -7.80
C ILE A 188 20.89 1.17 -6.45
N PHE A 189 19.72 1.49 -5.88
CA PHE A 189 19.64 2.15 -4.56
C PHE A 189 20.22 1.28 -3.43
N THR A 190 19.99 -0.03 -3.47
CA THR A 190 20.57 -0.98 -2.50
C THR A 190 22.11 -1.00 -2.59
N ILE A 191 22.66 -1.03 -3.81
CA ILE A 191 24.12 -0.98 -4.03
C ILE A 191 24.72 0.35 -3.54
N ILE A 192 24.08 1.48 -3.86
CA ILE A 192 24.53 2.80 -3.39
C ILE A 192 24.52 2.87 -1.86
N GLY A 193 23.48 2.34 -1.21
CA GLY A 193 23.37 2.28 0.25
C GLY A 193 24.50 1.46 0.90
N ILE A 194 24.84 0.30 0.34
CA ILE A 194 25.94 -0.54 0.82
C ILE A 194 27.28 0.18 0.67
N VAL A 195 27.55 0.78 -0.49
CA VAL A 195 28.82 1.47 -0.75
C VAL A 195 28.97 2.71 0.16
N ALA A 196 27.91 3.51 0.34
CA ALA A 196 27.93 4.65 1.23
C ALA A 196 28.17 4.25 2.70
N GLY A 197 27.52 3.16 3.17
CA GLY A 197 27.72 2.63 4.52
C GLY A 197 29.15 2.16 4.78
N ILE A 198 29.77 1.47 3.81
CA ILE A 198 31.16 1.01 3.92
C ILE A 198 32.13 2.20 3.97
N VAL A 199 31.93 3.24 3.14
CA VAL A 199 32.79 4.43 3.14
C VAL A 199 32.73 5.17 4.48
N ILE A 200 31.55 5.33 5.06
CA ILE A 200 31.38 5.98 6.37
C ILE A 200 32.10 5.18 7.47
N ALA A 201 31.96 3.85 7.47
CA ALA A 201 32.66 2.98 8.43
C ALA A 201 34.19 3.08 8.31
N VAL A 202 34.72 3.11 7.08
CA VAL A 202 36.17 3.27 6.84
C VAL A 202 36.66 4.64 7.30
N VAL A 203 35.92 5.72 7.03
CA VAL A 203 36.27 7.07 7.49
C VAL A 203 36.32 7.14 9.03
N ILE A 204 35.33 6.55 9.71
CA ILE A 204 35.31 6.50 11.18
C ILE A 204 36.54 5.75 11.71
N ILE A 205 36.88 4.60 11.14
CA ILE A 205 38.07 3.82 11.54
C ILE A 205 39.35 4.63 11.34
N VAL A 206 39.52 5.30 10.18
CA VAL A 206 40.70 6.13 9.90
C VAL A 206 40.80 7.32 10.88
N VAL A 207 39.68 7.98 11.19
CA VAL A 207 39.66 9.07 12.18
C VAL A 207 40.03 8.56 13.58
N ILE A 208 39.51 7.40 14.00
CA ILE A 208 39.87 6.77 15.27
C ILE A 208 41.35 6.38 15.28
N MET A 209 41.88 5.79 14.21
CA MET A 209 43.30 5.43 14.10
C MET A 209 44.20 6.67 14.15
N ASN A 210 43.83 7.74 13.46
CA ASN A 210 44.55 9.01 13.50
C ASN A 210 44.50 9.66 14.90
N LYS A 211 43.37 9.53 15.62
CA LYS A 211 43.26 9.98 17.02
C LYS A 211 44.03 9.10 18.01
N LYS A 212 44.05 7.77 17.82
CA LYS A 212 44.69 6.82 18.76
C LYS A 212 46.20 6.72 18.56
N SER A 213 46.73 7.11 17.39
CA SER A 213 48.16 7.09 17.07
C SER A 213 48.96 8.28 17.64
N SER A 214 48.32 9.29 18.25
CA SER A 214 48.97 10.55 18.58
C SER A 214 49.75 10.59 19.90
N SER A 215 49.81 9.51 20.69
CA SER A 215 50.64 9.44 21.89
C SER A 215 51.68 8.31 21.83
N ALA A 216 52.88 8.60 22.31
CA ALA A 216 53.96 7.64 22.49
C ALA A 216 54.40 7.67 23.97
N TYR A 217 54.74 6.51 24.52
CA TYR A 217 55.27 6.44 25.88
C TYR A 217 56.73 6.89 25.87
N ASP A 218 57.04 7.99 26.56
CA ASP A 218 58.40 8.47 26.71
C ASP A 218 59.04 7.84 27.96
N VAL A 219 60.08 7.04 27.72
CA VAL A 219 60.76 6.26 28.75
C VAL A 219 61.60 7.15 29.66
N ALA A 220 61.97 8.36 29.23
CA ALA A 220 62.78 9.28 30.03
C ALA A 220 61.95 10.05 31.07
N SER A 221 60.72 10.43 30.72
CA SER A 221 59.80 11.16 31.60
C SER A 221 58.86 10.23 32.38
N GLY A 222 58.64 9.00 31.90
CA GLY A 222 57.69 8.05 32.50
C GLY A 222 56.22 8.37 32.18
N GLU A 223 55.95 9.27 31.24
CA GLU A 223 54.61 9.72 30.86
C GLU A 223 54.31 9.51 29.36
N PHE A 224 53.02 9.48 29.00
CA PHE A 224 52.59 9.43 27.60
C PHE A 224 52.57 10.84 27.01
N VAL A 225 53.43 11.10 26.02
CA VAL A 225 53.55 12.39 25.34
C VAL A 225 52.95 12.37 23.94
N SER A 226 52.42 13.51 23.51
CA SER A 226 51.90 13.73 22.17
C SER A 226 53.02 13.68 21.13
N LYS A 227 52.87 12.87 20.06
CA LYS A 227 53.86 12.74 18.98
C LYS A 227 54.07 14.01 18.16
N LYS A 228 53.20 15.03 18.29
CA LYS A 228 53.37 16.32 17.60
C LYS A 228 54.46 17.19 18.23
N ASP A 229 54.85 16.87 19.47
CA ASP A 229 55.78 17.68 20.25
C ASP A 229 57.18 17.06 20.32
N THR A 230 57.38 15.88 19.71
CA THR A 230 58.70 15.26 19.56
C THR A 230 59.42 15.86 18.35
N LYS A 231 59.94 17.10 18.52
CA LYS A 231 60.99 17.62 17.63
C LYS A 231 62.30 16.94 17.98
N ASN A 232 62.96 16.35 17.00
CA ASN A 232 64.43 16.24 17.02
C ASN A 232 65.03 17.65 17.11
#